data_AF-A0A6S6SBQ3-F1
#
_entry.id   AF-A0A6S6SBQ3-F1
#
_cell.length_a   1.000
_cell.length_b   1.000
_cell.length_c   1.000
_cell.angle_alpha   90.00
_cell.angle_beta   90.00
_cell.angle_gamma   90.00
#
_symmetry.space_group_name_H-M   'P 1'
#
loop_
_entity.id
_entity.type
_entity.pdbx_description
1 polymer ?
#
loop_
_entity_poly.entity_id
_entity_poly.type
_entity_poly.pdbx_seq_one_letter_code
_entity_poly.pdbx_strand_id
1 'polypeptide(L)'
;MSPFAIQLINGFIETDLELEDKNAFQALQQLGAIEEVDGLWKLKSLFRVGQLYVNKEGRGFVEAQNKEQKDLIVEAQDMGEANPGDDVVVKRIIARRGRASAKVQLIVRKAHVFQIVYTNRNE
;
A
#
# COMPACT_ATOMS: atom_id res chain seq x y z
N MET A 1 7.57 -7.55 -2.59
CA MET A 1 7.00 -7.01 -1.33
C MET A 1 7.97 -7.22 -0.18
N SER A 2 8.02 -6.26 0.72
CA SER A 2 8.81 -6.26 1.95
C SER A 2 8.30 -7.28 2.97
N PRO A 3 9.14 -7.69 3.95
CA PRO A 3 8.72 -8.56 5.05
C PRO A 3 7.51 -8.01 5.81
N PHE A 4 7.51 -6.70 6.12
CA PHE A 4 6.41 -6.07 6.83
C PHE A 4 5.10 -6.05 6.02
N ALA A 5 5.18 -5.86 4.70
CA ALA A 5 3.99 -5.99 3.84
C ALA A 5 3.39 -7.41 3.87
N ILE A 6 4.23 -8.44 3.95
CA ILE A 6 3.78 -9.84 4.09
C ILE A 6 3.16 -10.07 5.48
N GLN A 7 3.78 -9.54 6.53
CA GLN A 7 3.27 -9.58 7.90
C GLN A 7 1.89 -8.91 8.03
N LEU A 8 1.66 -7.78 7.35
CA LEU A 8 0.36 -7.10 7.33
C LEU A 8 -0.78 -7.95 6.73
N ILE A 9 -0.47 -8.93 5.88
CA ILE A 9 -1.43 -9.86 5.28
C ILE A 9 -1.75 -11.01 6.26
N ASN A 10 -0.72 -11.60 6.85
CA ASN A 10 -0.86 -12.80 7.69
C ASN A 10 -1.23 -12.47 9.15
N GLY A 11 -0.88 -11.28 9.59
CA GLY A 11 -0.87 -10.85 10.98
C GLY A 11 0.52 -10.96 11.61
N PHE A 12 0.78 -10.09 12.59
CA PHE A 12 2.06 -10.05 13.30
C PHE A 12 1.89 -9.67 14.77
N ILE A 13 2.90 -10.00 15.57
CA ILE A 13 3.02 -9.59 16.96
C ILE A 13 3.87 -8.31 17.01
N GLU A 14 3.42 -7.31 17.76
CA GLU A 14 4.11 -6.00 17.82
C GLU A 14 5.54 -6.10 18.36
N THR A 15 5.81 -7.02 19.29
CA THR A 15 7.15 -7.24 19.86
C THR A 15 8.16 -7.74 18.84
N ASP A 16 7.70 -8.37 17.77
CA ASP A 16 8.53 -8.94 16.72
C ASP A 16 8.76 -7.95 15.57
N LEU A 17 8.24 -6.73 15.70
CA LEU A 17 8.35 -5.70 14.67
C LEU A 17 9.75 -5.06 14.67
N GLU A 18 10.37 -5.06 13.50
CA GLU A 18 11.65 -4.39 13.28
C GLU A 18 11.55 -2.88 13.56
N LEU A 19 12.65 -2.28 14.02
CA LEU A 19 12.68 -0.86 14.38
C LEU A 19 12.29 0.05 13.21
N GLU A 20 12.67 -0.33 11.98
CA GLU A 20 12.36 0.42 10.76
C GLU A 20 10.85 0.48 10.45
N ASP A 21 10.08 -0.53 10.88
CA ASP A 21 8.66 -0.64 10.57
C ASP A 21 7.76 0.01 11.63
N LYS A 22 8.31 0.39 12.81
CA LYS A 22 7.54 1.01 13.90
C LYS A 22 6.82 2.29 13.50
N ASN A 23 7.46 3.12 12.66
CA ASN A 23 6.84 4.36 12.17
C ASN A 23 5.63 4.06 11.28
N ALA A 24 5.75 3.06 10.40
CA ALA A 24 4.66 2.63 9.54
C ALA A 24 3.52 2.02 10.36
N PHE A 25 3.83 1.21 11.38
CA PHE A 25 2.85 0.69 12.33
C PHE A 25 2.07 1.79 13.04
N GLN A 26 2.75 2.78 13.63
CA GLN A 26 2.09 3.91 14.30
C GLN A 26 1.21 4.71 13.33
N ALA A 27 1.67 4.94 12.11
CA ALA A 27 0.85 5.60 11.08
C ALA A 27 -0.42 4.79 10.75
N LEU A 28 -0.32 3.46 10.63
CA LEU A 28 -1.46 2.59 10.40
C LEU A 28 -2.45 2.59 11.57
N GLN A 29 -1.98 2.65 12.81
CA GLN A 29 -2.83 2.80 13.99
C GLN A 29 -3.59 4.13 13.97
N GLN A 30 -2.90 5.23 13.70
CA GLN A 30 -3.51 6.57 13.61
C GLN A 30 -4.54 6.66 12.48
N LEU A 31 -4.29 6.01 11.36
CA LEU A 31 -5.24 5.89 10.24
C LEU A 31 -6.44 4.98 10.56
N GLY A 32 -6.38 4.23 11.67
CA GLY A 32 -7.36 3.21 12.03
C GLY A 32 -7.42 2.06 11.03
N ALA A 33 -6.30 1.80 10.32
CA ALA A 33 -6.18 0.85 9.22
C ALA A 33 -5.95 -0.59 9.69
N ILE A 34 -5.43 -0.76 10.90
CA ILE A 34 -5.18 -2.06 11.53
C ILE A 34 -6.05 -2.25 12.77
N GLU A 35 -6.17 -3.51 13.18
CA GLU A 35 -6.85 -3.96 14.40
C GLU A 35 -6.12 -5.18 14.96
N GLU A 36 -6.26 -5.39 16.27
CA GLU A 36 -5.75 -6.58 16.94
C GLU A 36 -6.84 -7.64 16.98
N VAL A 37 -6.52 -8.84 16.49
CA VAL A 37 -7.42 -10.00 16.45
C VAL A 37 -6.64 -11.22 16.92
N ASP A 38 -7.11 -11.86 17.99
CA ASP A 38 -6.47 -13.03 18.60
C ASP A 38 -4.98 -12.82 18.92
N GLY A 39 -4.61 -11.63 19.39
CA GLY A 39 -3.24 -11.25 19.74
C GLY A 39 -2.33 -10.92 18.54
N LEU A 40 -2.90 -10.83 17.33
CA LEU A 40 -2.18 -10.45 16.11
C LEU A 40 -2.73 -9.16 15.53
N TRP A 41 -1.84 -8.24 15.19
CA TRP A 41 -2.18 -7.04 14.43
C TRP A 41 -2.39 -7.38 12.96
N LYS A 42 -3.53 -6.97 12.39
CA LYS A 42 -3.92 -7.23 10.99
C LYS A 42 -4.55 -5.99 10.37
N LEU A 43 -4.51 -5.90 9.04
CA LEU A 43 -5.27 -4.88 8.30
C LEU A 43 -6.77 -5.14 8.42
N LYS A 44 -7.54 -4.08 8.65
CA LYS A 44 -9.00 -4.14 8.56
C LYS A 44 -9.42 -4.48 7.14
N SER A 45 -10.59 -5.10 7.00
CA SER A 45 -11.12 -5.62 5.72
C SER A 45 -11.23 -4.61 4.57
N LEU A 46 -11.33 -3.31 4.86
CA LEU A 46 -11.38 -2.24 3.85
C LEU A 46 -9.99 -1.82 3.34
N PHE A 47 -8.94 -2.25 4.01
CA PHE A 47 -7.57 -1.95 3.66
C PHE A 47 -6.91 -3.16 3.02
N ARG A 48 -5.95 -2.89 2.14
CA ARG A 48 -5.12 -3.91 1.53
C ARG A 48 -3.72 -3.39 1.40
N VAL A 49 -2.74 -4.26 1.62
CA VAL A 49 -1.35 -4.00 1.26
C VAL A 49 -1.02 -4.72 -0.05
N GLY A 50 -0.14 -4.14 -0.86
CA GLY A 50 0.39 -4.78 -2.05
C GLY A 50 1.35 -3.87 -2.80
N GLN A 51 2.00 -4.43 -3.83
CA GLN A 51 2.85 -3.64 -4.70
C GLN A 51 2.00 -2.80 -5.67
N LEU A 52 2.38 -1.54 -5.87
CA LEU A 52 1.74 -0.65 -6.82
C LEU A 52 2.33 -0.84 -8.22
N TYR A 53 1.49 -1.22 -9.17
CA TYR A 53 1.84 -1.22 -10.60
C TYR A 53 1.15 -0.06 -11.30
N VAL A 54 1.85 0.67 -12.17
CA VAL A 54 1.27 1.78 -12.92
C VAL A 54 1.40 1.51 -14.41
N ASN A 55 0.28 1.64 -15.14
CA ASN A 55 0.28 1.47 -16.58
C ASN A 55 0.73 2.76 -17.31
N LYS A 56 0.84 2.69 -18.64
CA LYS A 56 1.23 3.83 -19.49
C LYS A 56 0.25 5.02 -19.43
N GLU A 57 -1.00 4.79 -19.05
CA GLU A 57 -2.03 5.82 -18.91
C GLU A 57 -1.98 6.51 -17.54
N GLY A 58 -1.05 6.13 -16.66
CA GLY A 58 -0.94 6.67 -15.31
C GLY A 58 -1.99 6.12 -14.35
N ARG A 59 -2.63 4.99 -14.66
CA ARG A 59 -3.54 4.27 -13.76
C ARG A 59 -2.78 3.20 -12.98
N GLY A 60 -2.99 3.20 -11.67
CA GLY A 60 -2.39 2.30 -10.72
C GLY A 60 -3.24 1.04 -10.51
N PHE A 61 -2.58 -0.05 -10.11
CA PHE A 61 -3.18 -1.33 -9.79
C PHE A 61 -2.49 -1.92 -8.56
N VAL A 62 -3.29 -2.41 -7.62
CA VAL A 62 -2.83 -3.21 -6.49
C VAL A 62 -3.49 -4.57 -6.58
N GLU A 63 -2.66 -5.60 -6.74
CA GLU A 63 -3.10 -6.98 -6.88
C GLU A 63 -3.84 -7.46 -5.64
N ALA A 64 -4.82 -8.33 -5.86
CA ALA A 64 -5.47 -9.03 -4.77
C ALA A 64 -4.55 -10.09 -4.15
N GLN A 65 -4.61 -10.20 -2.82
CA GLN A 65 -3.85 -11.21 -2.08
C GLN A 65 -4.41 -12.64 -2.30
N ASN A 66 -5.68 -12.74 -2.70
CA ASN A 66 -6.41 -13.99 -2.83
C ASN A 66 -7.24 -13.95 -4.11
N LYS A 67 -7.45 -15.10 -4.79
CA LYS A 67 -8.24 -15.19 -6.04
C LYS A 67 -9.71 -14.76 -5.90
N GLU A 68 -10.26 -14.84 -4.70
CA GLU A 68 -11.63 -14.43 -4.40
C GLU A 68 -11.79 -12.90 -4.42
N GLN A 69 -10.69 -12.20 -4.22
CA GLN A 69 -10.63 -10.75 -4.21
C GLN A 69 -10.25 -10.24 -5.61
N LYS A 70 -10.87 -9.13 -6.03
CA LYS A 70 -10.49 -8.44 -7.27
C LYS A 70 -9.34 -7.49 -7.01
N ASP A 71 -8.47 -7.30 -7.99
CA ASP A 71 -7.48 -6.23 -7.97
C ASP A 71 -8.16 -4.87 -7.87
N LEU A 72 -7.47 -3.95 -7.21
CA LEU A 72 -7.94 -2.59 -7.00
C LEU A 72 -7.29 -1.66 -8.00
N ILE A 73 -8.10 -0.89 -8.71
CA ILE A 73 -7.63 0.26 -9.47
C ILE A 73 -7.32 1.42 -8.51
N VAL A 74 -6.19 2.07 -8.71
CA VAL A 74 -5.85 3.33 -8.04
C VAL A 74 -5.75 4.39 -9.12
N GLU A 75 -6.60 5.41 -9.09
CA GLU A 75 -6.51 6.50 -10.07
C GLU A 75 -5.29 7.38 -9.77
N ALA A 76 -4.79 8.11 -10.77
CA ALA A 76 -3.62 8.98 -10.61
C ALA A 76 -3.73 9.94 -9.41
N GLN A 77 -4.88 10.58 -9.25
CA GLN A 77 -5.17 11.49 -8.12
C GLN A 77 -5.18 10.80 -6.74
N ASP A 78 -5.37 9.47 -6.71
CA ASP A 78 -5.49 8.65 -5.52
C ASP A 78 -4.18 7.91 -5.18
N MET A 79 -3.11 8.07 -5.97
CA MET A 79 -1.80 7.48 -5.72
C MET A 79 -0.94 8.30 -4.76
N GLY A 80 -1.16 9.62 -4.66
CA GLY A 80 -0.33 10.50 -3.85
C GLY A 80 1.13 10.48 -4.31
N GLU A 81 2.06 10.25 -3.39
CA GLU A 81 3.51 10.17 -3.66
C GLU A 81 4.01 8.75 -3.96
N ALA A 82 3.09 7.80 -4.16
CA ALA A 82 3.46 6.42 -4.45
C ALA A 82 3.97 6.27 -5.88
N ASN A 83 5.10 5.57 -6.02
CA ASN A 83 5.75 5.28 -7.29
C ASN A 83 5.50 3.83 -7.71
N PRO A 84 5.66 3.52 -9.01
CA PRO A 84 5.62 2.14 -9.48
C PRO A 84 6.64 1.28 -8.71
N GLY A 85 6.20 0.11 -8.26
CA GLY A 85 6.99 -0.84 -7.47
C GLY A 85 6.95 -0.62 -5.96
N ASP A 86 6.43 0.51 -5.46
CA ASP A 86 6.32 0.76 -4.02
C ASP A 86 5.35 -0.25 -3.38
N ASP A 87 5.66 -0.70 -2.17
CA ASP A 87 4.71 -1.45 -1.35
C ASP A 87 3.82 -0.45 -0.63
N VAL A 88 2.51 -0.52 -0.87
CA VAL A 88 1.53 0.46 -0.41
C VAL A 88 0.40 -0.18 0.36
N VAL A 89 -0.14 0.54 1.34
CA VAL A 89 -1.45 0.27 1.94
C VAL A 89 -2.48 1.17 1.28
N VAL A 90 -3.51 0.56 0.72
CA VAL A 90 -4.64 1.25 0.09
C VAL A 90 -5.93 1.01 0.87
N LYS A 91 -6.81 2.00 0.87
CA LYS A 91 -8.18 1.88 1.38
C LYS A 91 -9.16 1.78 0.21
N ARG A 92 -10.00 0.75 0.20
CA ARG A 92 -11.03 0.56 -0.83
C ARG A 92 -12.04 1.71 -0.78
N ILE A 93 -12.40 2.23 -1.96
CA ILE A 93 -13.48 3.19 -2.13
C ILE A 93 -14.78 2.39 -2.29
N ILE A 94 -15.69 2.56 -1.34
CA ILE A 94 -17.00 1.89 -1.33
C ILE A 94 -17.95 2.61 -2.30
N ALA A 95 -18.90 1.87 -2.87
CA ALA A 95 -19.99 2.39 -3.72
C ALA A 95 -19.55 3.08 -5.04
N ARG A 96 -18.30 2.94 -5.47
CA ARG A 96 -17.88 3.37 -6.81
C ARG A 96 -18.49 2.45 -7.87
N ARG A 97 -19.07 3.04 -8.92
CA ARG A 97 -19.55 2.29 -10.09
C ARG A 97 -18.35 1.76 -10.90
N GLY A 98 -18.45 0.52 -11.37
CA GLY A 98 -17.43 -0.11 -12.22
C GLY A 98 -16.46 -1.02 -11.44
N ARG A 99 -15.20 -1.07 -11.89
CA ARG A 99 -14.16 -1.90 -11.25
C ARG A 99 -13.82 -1.36 -9.87
N ALA A 100 -13.53 -2.27 -8.94
CA ALA A 100 -13.18 -1.91 -7.58
C ALA A 100 -11.95 -0.99 -7.55
N SER A 101 -12.03 0.10 -6.80
CA SER A 101 -10.97 1.09 -6.70
C SER A 101 -10.54 1.34 -5.27
N ALA A 102 -9.39 1.96 -5.11
CA ALA A 102 -8.83 2.30 -3.81
C ALA A 102 -7.98 3.58 -3.88
N LYS A 103 -7.65 4.11 -2.70
CA LYS A 103 -6.75 5.25 -2.52
C LYS A 103 -5.58 4.86 -1.64
N VAL A 104 -4.37 5.23 -2.03
CA VAL A 104 -3.16 5.04 -1.22
C VAL A 104 -3.29 5.82 0.07
N GLN A 105 -3.03 5.16 1.19
CA GLN A 105 -3.02 5.75 2.53
C GLN A 105 -1.62 5.83 3.10
N LEU A 106 -0.76 4.85 2.78
CA LEU A 106 0.60 4.78 3.29
C LEU A 106 1.51 4.06 2.29
N ILE A 107 2.75 4.51 2.19
CA ILE A 107 3.83 3.81 1.49
C ILE A 107 4.65 3.07 2.56
N VAL A 108 4.58 1.75 2.54
CA VAL A 108 5.27 0.89 3.51
C VAL A 108 6.75 0.80 3.19
N ARG A 109 7.08 0.64 1.91
CA ARG A 109 8.46 0.55 1.43
C ARG A 109 8.55 1.17 0.05
N LYS A 110 9.57 2.01 -0.16
CA LYS A 110 9.91 2.52 -1.49
C LYS A 110 10.59 1.45 -2.33
N ALA A 111 10.23 1.37 -3.61
CA ALA A 111 10.88 0.48 -4.59
C ALA A 111 12.36 0.84 -4.79
N HIS A 112 12.64 2.14 -4.78
CA HIS A 112 13.96 2.70 -4.97
C HIS A 112 14.22 3.74 -3.89
N VAL A 113 15.34 3.60 -3.18
CA VAL A 113 15.78 4.56 -2.14
C VAL A 113 16.20 5.89 -2.78
N PHE A 114 16.75 5.83 -4.00
CA PHE A 114 17.17 7.00 -4.77
C PHE A 114 16.64 6.90 -6.21
N GLN A 115 16.25 8.04 -6.77
CA GLN A 115 15.93 8.18 -8.18
C GLN A 115 16.95 9.10 -8.82
N ILE A 116 17.58 8.65 -9.91
CA ILE A 116 18.50 9.47 -10.70
C ILE A 116 17.71 10.01 -11.88
N VAL A 117 17.59 11.34 -11.96
CA VAL A 117 16.85 12.03 -13.01
C VAL A 117 17.82 12.93 -13.78
N TYR A 118 17.94 12.71 -15.08
CA TYR A 118 18.66 13.61 -15.98
C TYR A 118 17.70 14.68 -16.47
N THR A 119 17.98 15.94 -16.13
CA THR A 119 17.27 17.09 -16.70
C THR A 119 18.17 17.76 -17.72
N ASN A 120 17.69 17.88 -18.97
CA ASN A 120 18.37 18.71 -19.96
C ASN A 120 17.95 20.16 -19.69
N ARG A 121 18.92 20.99 -19.30
CA ARG A 121 18.73 22.44 -19.34
C ARG A 121 19.05 22.88 -20.77
N ASN A 122 18.01 23.00 -21.59
CA ASN A 122 18.14 23.80 -22.79
C ASN A 122 18.20 25.27 -22.33
N GLU A 123 19.36 25.89 -22.50
CA GLU A 123 19.49 27.35 -22.51
C GLU A 123 18.70 27.95 -23.69
#